data_AF-A0A838LUC5-F1
#
_entry.id   AF-A0A838LUC5-F1
#
_cell.length_a   1.000
_cell.length_b   1.000
_cell.length_c   1.000
_cell.angle_alpha   90.00
_cell.angle_beta   90.00
_cell.angle_gamma   90.00
#
_symmetry.space_group_name_H-M   'P 1'
#
loop_
_entity.id
_entity.type
_entity.pdbx_description
1 polymer ?
#
loop_
_entity_poly.entity_id
_entity_poly.type
_entity_poly.pdbx_seq_one_letter_code
_entity_poly.pdbx_strand_id
1 'polypeptide(L)'
;MSTSRPTLHSQLAAMIRRKPITVTPDSTLREAVLLMSEHRIGSIIVVEPESGRPLGIFTLRDLLHRVAAKHYDLDQMVMSVMSGSGLLMLNWRATVYQAALMMARNGVHHVIVVDATDKLVGIVSQEDIYELQSGGGKAISGAIRGARDMEGLIAAADDIHRLAERTLAEGTAAEALTQLISTLNDHLVVRLIELTKLEFDLPKVPWTWLSFGSEGRFEQTLSTDQDNGLVFAAPSKQADEVRAALLPFAAEVNRRLDVLGFPLCKGNVMASNPELCLSLDEWHQRYAKWLRTTTPQALLDASIYFDFRPLYGDEALAGELSEWLRKNIPGATLFLRFMAENALRARPPLGIIRDFTFDNSKEFPHTIDLKASGTRLFVDVARILALANGIGESGTPQRLRAAAEKGKIGRDDVAALVDAFFFLQQMRLRQQQQGTPLGLANRVDPDTLNELDRFVLRESFKQAKKLQNRIRLDYRL
;
A
#
# COMPACT_ATOMS: atom_id res chain seq x y z
N MET A 1 -3.68 -20.93 26.36
CA MET A 1 -3.85 -19.61 25.70
C MET A 1 -3.96 -19.87 24.21
N SER A 2 -5.12 -19.62 23.61
CA SER A 2 -5.35 -19.82 22.17
C SER A 2 -4.50 -18.80 21.41
N THR A 3 -3.40 -19.22 20.78
CA THR A 3 -2.59 -18.35 19.94
C THR A 3 -3.34 -18.13 18.64
N SER A 4 -3.98 -16.97 18.51
CA SER A 4 -4.62 -16.53 17.26
C SER A 4 -3.65 -16.62 16.10
N ARG A 5 -4.10 -17.11 14.94
CA ARG A 5 -3.30 -17.22 13.71
C ARG A 5 -2.76 -15.82 13.33
N PRO A 6 -1.48 -15.68 12.95
CA PRO A 6 -0.94 -14.38 12.54
C PRO A 6 -1.72 -13.79 11.36
N THR A 7 -1.86 -12.47 11.38
CA THR A 7 -2.46 -11.65 10.30
C THR A 7 -1.39 -10.78 9.65
N LEU A 8 -1.74 -10.07 8.57
CA LEU A 8 -0.84 -9.10 7.94
C LEU A 8 -0.36 -7.99 8.91
N HIS A 9 -1.12 -7.69 9.97
CA HIS A 9 -0.71 -6.71 11.00
C HIS A 9 0.05 -7.30 12.17
N SER A 10 0.18 -8.63 12.23
CA SER A 10 0.99 -9.26 13.25
C SER A 10 2.45 -8.86 13.07
N GLN A 11 3.18 -8.73 14.18
CA GLN A 11 4.62 -8.52 14.12
C GLN A 11 5.30 -9.74 13.48
N LEU A 12 6.41 -9.53 12.76
CA LEU A 12 7.20 -10.60 12.16
C LEU A 12 7.66 -11.61 13.21
N ALA A 13 7.83 -11.18 14.46
CA ALA A 13 8.03 -12.06 15.62
C ALA A 13 7.05 -13.25 15.67
N ALA A 14 5.77 -13.02 15.33
CA ALA A 14 4.73 -14.04 15.34
C ALA A 14 4.86 -15.05 14.18
N MET A 15 5.65 -14.74 13.16
CA MET A 15 5.96 -15.62 12.03
C MET A 15 7.16 -16.52 12.28
N ILE A 16 8.07 -16.13 13.17
CA ILE A 16 9.33 -16.84 13.41
C ILE A 16 9.06 -18.02 14.35
N ARG A 17 8.88 -19.21 13.77
CA ARG A 17 8.57 -20.45 14.51
C ARG A 17 9.79 -21.26 14.93
N ARG A 18 10.93 -21.05 14.26
CA ARG A 18 12.18 -21.82 14.46
C ARG A 18 13.38 -20.89 14.31
N LYS A 19 14.50 -21.27 14.94
CA LYS A 19 15.77 -20.58 14.70
C LYS A 19 16.16 -20.76 13.22
N PRO A 20 16.57 -19.69 12.52
CA PRO A 20 17.01 -19.79 11.14
C PRO A 20 18.27 -20.65 11.04
N ILE A 21 18.33 -21.49 10.01
CA ILE A 21 19.55 -22.24 9.66
C ILE A 21 20.49 -21.27 8.94
N THR A 22 21.75 -21.26 9.36
CA THR A 22 22.77 -20.31 8.90
C THR A 22 24.08 -21.01 8.59
N VAL A 23 24.90 -20.37 7.75
CA VAL A 23 26.30 -20.74 7.49
C VAL A 23 27.20 -19.53 7.71
N THR A 24 28.50 -19.77 7.78
CA THR A 24 29.53 -18.72 7.88
C THR A 24 30.09 -18.36 6.49
N PRO A 25 30.77 -17.22 6.31
CA PRO A 25 31.28 -16.79 5.01
C PRO A 25 32.24 -17.79 4.37
N ASP A 26 33.02 -18.49 5.19
CA ASP A 26 34.02 -19.50 4.84
C ASP A 26 33.43 -20.91 4.64
N SER A 27 32.16 -21.13 4.98
CA SER A 27 31.48 -22.41 4.68
C SER A 27 31.48 -22.66 3.17
N THR A 28 31.64 -23.92 2.77
CA THR A 28 31.63 -24.30 1.36
C THR A 28 30.22 -24.28 0.78
N LEU A 29 30.10 -24.14 -0.54
CA LEU A 29 28.82 -24.26 -1.24
C LEU A 29 28.20 -25.64 -1.05
N ARG A 30 29.01 -26.69 -1.00
CA ARG A 30 28.59 -28.06 -0.71
C ARG A 30 27.87 -28.15 0.64
N GLU A 31 28.46 -27.60 1.69
CA GLU A 31 27.86 -27.58 3.03
C GLU A 31 26.53 -26.80 3.04
N ALA A 32 26.52 -25.60 2.43
CA ALA A 32 25.32 -24.79 2.32
C ALA A 32 24.17 -25.54 1.61
N VAL A 33 24.46 -26.20 0.48
CA VAL A 33 23.47 -26.97 -0.30
C VAL A 33 23.00 -28.22 0.46
N LEU A 34 23.90 -28.92 1.16
CA LEU A 34 23.54 -30.08 1.98
C LEU A 34 22.60 -29.68 3.13
N LEU A 35 22.92 -28.60 3.85
CA LEU A 35 22.04 -28.06 4.90
C LEU A 35 20.69 -27.62 4.34
N MET A 36 20.68 -26.96 3.18
CA MET A 36 19.43 -26.58 2.50
C MET A 36 18.57 -27.80 2.17
N SER A 37 19.19 -28.88 1.69
CA SER A 37 18.51 -30.14 1.36
C SER A 37 17.99 -30.87 2.61
N GLU A 38 18.83 -31.03 3.64
CA GLU A 38 18.50 -31.71 4.90
C GLU A 38 17.33 -31.04 5.62
N HIS A 39 17.37 -29.71 5.70
CA HIS A 39 16.32 -28.93 6.36
C HIS A 39 15.15 -28.55 5.45
N ARG A 40 15.21 -28.93 4.16
CA ARG A 40 14.20 -28.62 3.13
C ARG A 40 13.88 -27.13 3.02
N ILE A 41 14.92 -26.29 2.98
CA ILE A 41 14.80 -24.84 2.89
C ILE A 41 15.30 -24.32 1.54
N GLY A 42 14.62 -23.32 0.99
CA GLY A 42 14.93 -22.73 -0.33
C GLY A 42 16.00 -21.62 -0.29
N SER A 43 16.44 -21.22 0.90
CA SER A 43 17.47 -20.22 1.12
C SER A 43 18.20 -20.45 2.44
N ILE A 44 19.42 -19.93 2.54
CA ILE A 44 20.24 -19.96 3.75
C ILE A 44 20.91 -18.60 3.95
N ILE A 45 20.95 -18.13 5.20
CA ILE A 45 21.57 -16.84 5.54
C ILE A 45 23.03 -17.07 5.92
N VAL A 46 23.90 -16.26 5.35
CA VAL A 46 25.32 -16.19 5.71
C VAL A 46 25.46 -15.15 6.80
N VAL A 47 25.98 -15.53 7.96
CA VAL A 47 26.11 -14.65 9.13
C VAL A 47 27.56 -14.51 9.55
N GLU A 48 27.91 -13.36 10.11
CA GLU A 48 29.20 -13.15 10.76
C GLU A 48 29.27 -13.98 12.06
N PRO A 49 30.30 -14.82 12.28
CA PRO A 49 30.35 -15.75 13.40
C PRO A 49 30.24 -15.09 14.79
N GLU A 50 30.86 -13.92 14.96
CA GLU A 50 30.98 -13.25 16.26
C GLU A 50 29.72 -12.43 16.61
N SER A 51 29.24 -11.62 15.67
CA SER A 51 28.10 -10.72 15.90
C SER A 51 26.75 -11.40 15.64
N GLY A 52 26.71 -12.43 14.79
CA GLY A 52 25.47 -13.02 14.27
C GLY A 52 24.72 -12.10 13.31
N ARG A 53 25.39 -11.07 12.79
CA ARG A 53 24.82 -10.13 11.81
C ARG A 53 24.73 -10.80 10.43
N PRO A 54 23.62 -10.64 9.69
CA PRO A 54 23.52 -11.11 8.32
C PRO A 54 24.54 -10.41 7.40
N LEU A 55 25.32 -11.21 6.67
CA LEU A 55 26.29 -10.76 5.66
C LEU A 55 25.83 -11.05 4.24
N GLY A 56 25.00 -12.08 4.06
CA GLY A 56 24.43 -12.42 2.76
C GLY A 56 23.30 -13.42 2.83
N ILE A 57 22.66 -13.66 1.69
CA ILE A 57 21.70 -14.75 1.48
C ILE A 57 22.11 -15.55 0.25
N PHE A 58 22.02 -16.88 0.35
CA PHE A 58 22.18 -17.80 -0.76
C PHE A 58 20.87 -18.56 -0.99
N THR A 59 20.39 -18.61 -2.23
CA THR A 59 19.08 -19.17 -2.59
C THR A 59 19.19 -20.28 -3.63
N LEU A 60 18.14 -21.09 -3.78
CA LEU A 60 18.05 -22.06 -4.89
C LEU A 60 18.20 -21.40 -6.27
N ARG A 61 17.78 -20.14 -6.41
CA ARG A 61 17.99 -19.36 -7.64
C ARG A 61 19.47 -19.09 -7.88
N ASP A 62 20.23 -18.74 -6.84
CA ASP A 62 21.67 -18.54 -6.94
C ASP A 62 22.39 -19.85 -7.27
N LEU A 63 21.96 -20.97 -6.71
CA LEU A 63 22.47 -22.30 -7.07
C LEU A 63 22.31 -22.59 -8.57
N LEU A 64 21.11 -22.37 -9.12
CA LEU A 64 20.85 -22.61 -10.55
C LEU A 64 21.61 -21.64 -11.47
N HIS A 65 21.55 -20.34 -11.19
CA HIS A 65 22.03 -19.33 -12.13
C HIS A 65 23.50 -18.91 -11.93
N ARG A 66 24.05 -19.07 -10.74
CA ARG A 66 25.44 -18.71 -10.45
C ARG A 66 26.31 -19.95 -10.42
N VAL A 67 25.88 -21.04 -9.79
CA VAL A 67 26.73 -22.23 -9.64
C VAL A 67 26.64 -23.13 -10.88
N ALA A 68 25.44 -23.61 -11.22
CA ALA A 68 25.27 -24.57 -12.31
C ALA A 68 25.53 -23.96 -13.71
N ALA A 69 25.10 -22.71 -13.95
CA ALA A 69 25.26 -22.08 -15.26
C ALA A 69 26.67 -21.52 -15.54
N LYS A 70 27.45 -21.18 -14.49
CA LYS A 70 28.79 -20.58 -14.64
C LYS A 70 29.94 -21.49 -14.17
N HIS A 71 29.66 -22.79 -13.94
CA HIS A 71 30.65 -23.81 -13.56
C HIS A 71 31.45 -23.46 -12.29
N TYR A 72 30.81 -22.88 -11.27
CA TYR A 72 31.49 -22.71 -9.98
C TYR A 72 31.65 -24.06 -9.29
N ASP A 73 32.80 -24.24 -8.63
CA ASP A 73 33.11 -25.44 -7.86
C ASP A 73 32.38 -25.43 -6.50
N LEU A 74 31.82 -26.58 -6.12
CA LEU A 74 31.08 -26.76 -4.87
C LEU A 74 31.98 -26.64 -3.63
N ASP A 75 33.28 -26.76 -3.79
CA ASP A 75 34.24 -26.62 -2.69
C ASP A 75 34.67 -25.16 -2.46
N GLN A 76 34.14 -24.21 -3.24
CA GLN A 76 34.35 -22.78 -2.99
C GLN A 76 33.49 -22.25 -1.83
N MET A 77 33.98 -21.19 -1.20
CA MET A 77 33.29 -20.49 -0.12
C MET A 77 31.99 -19.84 -0.60
N VAL A 78 30.92 -19.97 0.21
CA VAL A 78 29.59 -19.44 -0.08
C VAL A 78 29.59 -17.92 -0.25
N MET A 79 30.49 -17.21 0.45
CA MET A 79 30.60 -15.75 0.34
C MET A 79 30.93 -15.25 -1.07
N SER A 80 31.53 -16.10 -1.92
CA SER A 80 31.90 -15.72 -3.29
C SER A 80 30.70 -15.67 -4.25
N VAL A 81 29.59 -16.32 -3.89
CA VAL A 81 28.39 -16.41 -4.75
C VAL A 81 27.11 -15.94 -4.09
N MET A 82 27.08 -15.73 -2.76
CA MET A 82 25.93 -15.19 -2.05
C MET A 82 25.54 -13.79 -2.55
N SER A 83 24.31 -13.40 -2.29
CA SER A 83 23.86 -12.01 -2.46
C SER A 83 24.12 -11.25 -1.16
N GLY A 84 25.15 -10.40 -1.14
CA GLY A 84 25.55 -9.62 0.05
C GLY A 84 25.18 -8.13 0.01
N SER A 85 25.02 -7.54 -1.17
CA SER A 85 24.60 -6.14 -1.34
C SER A 85 23.07 -6.03 -1.35
N GLY A 86 22.50 -5.09 -0.57
CA GLY A 86 21.06 -4.83 -0.59
C GLY A 86 20.22 -5.89 0.16
N LEU A 87 20.76 -6.45 1.24
CA LEU A 87 20.00 -7.35 2.10
C LEU A 87 18.77 -6.65 2.66
N LEU A 88 17.61 -7.25 2.39
CA LEU A 88 16.35 -6.76 2.90
C LEU A 88 16.14 -7.23 4.33
N MET A 89 16.39 -6.33 5.26
CA MET A 89 16.29 -6.56 6.70
C MET A 89 15.15 -5.75 7.31
N LEU A 90 14.24 -6.40 8.04
CA LEU A 90 13.23 -5.75 8.86
C LEU A 90 13.45 -6.06 10.34
N ASN A 91 13.14 -5.10 11.19
CA ASN A 91 13.10 -5.35 12.63
C ASN A 91 11.99 -6.37 12.96
N TRP A 92 12.21 -7.22 13.97
CA TRP A 92 11.23 -8.21 14.43
C TRP A 92 9.85 -7.65 14.82
N ARG A 93 9.79 -6.36 15.17
CA ARG A 93 8.53 -5.65 15.48
C ARG A 93 7.82 -5.11 14.24
N ALA A 94 8.47 -5.11 13.07
CA ALA A 94 7.81 -4.80 11.81
C ALA A 94 6.65 -5.76 11.58
N THR A 95 5.69 -5.37 10.76
CA THR A 95 4.51 -6.18 10.47
C THR A 95 4.77 -7.15 9.32
N VAL A 96 4.01 -8.25 9.28
CA VAL A 96 3.99 -9.16 8.12
C VAL A 96 3.70 -8.40 6.84
N TYR A 97 2.80 -7.44 6.89
CA TYR A 97 2.46 -6.54 5.80
C TYR A 97 3.68 -5.76 5.29
N GLN A 98 4.49 -5.18 6.19
CA GLN A 98 5.73 -4.49 5.80
C GLN A 98 6.71 -5.45 5.11
N ALA A 99 6.79 -6.72 5.55
CA ALA A 99 7.60 -7.72 4.86
C ALA A 99 7.03 -8.09 3.48
N ALA A 100 5.72 -8.29 3.34
CA ALA A 100 5.06 -8.58 2.07
C ALA A 100 5.35 -7.49 1.05
N LEU A 101 5.19 -6.24 1.49
CA LEU A 101 5.44 -5.06 0.70
C LEU A 101 6.91 -4.97 0.29
N MET A 102 7.83 -5.17 1.22
CA MET A 102 9.27 -5.13 0.94
C MET A 102 9.71 -6.23 -0.05
N MET A 103 9.12 -7.43 0.03
CA MET A 103 9.34 -8.51 -0.93
C MET A 103 8.81 -8.17 -2.32
N ALA A 104 7.58 -7.67 -2.39
CA ALA A 104 6.95 -7.25 -3.64
C ALA A 104 7.80 -6.19 -4.36
N ARG A 105 8.24 -5.17 -3.60
CA ARG A 105 9.00 -4.02 -4.08
C ARG A 105 10.36 -4.37 -4.68
N ASN A 106 11.07 -5.30 -4.05
CA ASN A 106 12.45 -5.62 -4.43
C ASN A 106 12.54 -6.88 -5.30
N GLY A 107 11.41 -7.48 -5.68
CA GLY A 107 11.39 -8.73 -6.44
C GLY A 107 12.09 -9.89 -5.73
N VAL A 108 12.17 -9.85 -4.40
CA VAL A 108 12.77 -10.92 -3.59
C VAL A 108 11.70 -11.75 -2.90
N HIS A 109 12.06 -12.98 -2.56
CA HIS A 109 11.12 -13.93 -1.94
C HIS A 109 11.33 -14.10 -0.43
N HIS A 110 12.27 -13.35 0.15
CA HIS A 110 12.61 -13.46 1.56
C HIS A 110 12.95 -12.09 2.14
N VAL A 111 12.54 -11.87 3.38
CA VAL A 111 13.00 -10.77 4.22
C VAL A 111 13.70 -11.36 5.43
N ILE A 112 14.88 -10.84 5.71
CA ILE A 112 15.67 -11.17 6.88
C ILE A 112 15.09 -10.37 8.06
N VAL A 113 14.88 -11.02 9.19
CA VAL A 113 14.34 -10.39 10.38
C VAL A 113 15.43 -10.25 11.42
N VAL A 114 15.66 -9.03 11.90
CA VAL A 114 16.74 -8.69 12.84
C VAL A 114 16.20 -8.06 14.14
N ASP A 115 17.02 -8.09 15.20
CA ASP A 115 16.73 -7.39 16.44
C ASP A 115 17.14 -5.90 16.41
N ALA A 116 17.18 -5.24 17.57
CA ALA A 116 17.60 -3.84 17.67
C ALA A 116 19.12 -3.63 17.51
N THR A 117 19.90 -4.72 17.46
CA THR A 117 21.36 -4.74 17.32
C THR A 117 21.81 -5.29 15.97
N ASP A 118 20.89 -5.38 15.00
CA ASP A 118 21.08 -5.97 13.66
C ASP A 118 21.45 -7.46 13.66
N LYS A 119 21.24 -8.16 14.77
CA LYS A 119 21.46 -9.60 14.87
C LYS A 119 20.29 -10.36 14.25
N LEU A 120 20.59 -11.44 13.52
CA LEU A 120 19.58 -12.30 12.90
C LEU A 120 18.64 -12.93 13.96
N VAL A 121 17.34 -12.72 13.79
CA VAL A 121 16.27 -13.34 14.60
C VAL A 121 15.50 -14.39 13.80
N GLY A 122 15.32 -14.16 12.50
CA GLY A 122 14.59 -15.07 11.63
C GLY A 122 14.61 -14.68 10.17
N ILE A 123 13.88 -15.45 9.36
CA ILE A 123 13.62 -15.16 7.95
C ILE A 123 12.12 -15.36 7.72
N VAL A 124 11.50 -14.46 6.98
CA VAL A 124 10.11 -14.60 6.53
C VAL A 124 10.13 -14.64 5.02
N SER A 125 9.67 -15.77 4.48
CA SER A 125 9.51 -15.95 3.05
C SER A 125 8.17 -15.41 2.57
N GLN A 126 8.07 -15.16 1.27
CA GLN A 126 6.82 -14.79 0.63
C GLN A 126 5.77 -15.91 0.78
N GLU A 127 6.23 -17.16 0.81
CA GLU A 127 5.39 -18.33 1.02
C GLU A 127 4.78 -18.36 2.43
N ASP A 128 5.54 -17.98 3.47
CA ASP A 128 5.03 -17.85 4.84
C ASP A 128 3.88 -16.83 4.91
N ILE A 129 3.98 -15.74 4.15
CA ILE A 129 2.93 -14.71 4.08
C ILE A 129 1.71 -15.24 3.33
N TYR A 130 1.92 -15.93 2.21
CA TYR A 130 0.83 -16.53 1.46
C TYR A 130 0.12 -17.65 2.22
N GLU A 131 0.80 -18.36 3.11
CA GLU A 131 0.16 -19.33 4.01
C GLU A 131 -0.78 -18.68 5.05
N LEU A 132 -0.60 -17.39 5.34
CA LEU A 132 -1.58 -16.61 6.09
C LEU A 132 -2.79 -16.25 5.24
N GLN A 133 -2.56 -15.99 3.94
CA GLN A 133 -3.60 -15.70 2.95
C GLN A 133 -4.23 -17.01 2.46
N SER A 134 -5.09 -17.60 3.29
CA SER A 134 -5.91 -18.75 2.89
C SER A 134 -6.77 -18.38 1.67
N GLY A 135 -7.08 -19.35 0.79
CA GLY A 135 -8.11 -19.16 -0.24
C GLY A 135 -7.64 -18.73 -1.64
N GLY A 136 -6.49 -19.18 -2.15
CA GLY A 136 -6.15 -19.05 -3.59
C GLY A 136 -5.30 -17.84 -4.00
N GLY A 137 -5.00 -16.90 -3.10
CA GLY A 137 -4.11 -15.76 -3.38
C GLY A 137 -2.71 -16.16 -3.88
N LYS A 138 -2.16 -17.28 -3.40
CA LYS A 138 -0.87 -17.84 -3.84
C LYS A 138 -0.86 -18.18 -5.33
N ALA A 139 -1.93 -18.79 -5.84
CA ALA A 139 -2.02 -19.19 -7.25
C ALA A 139 -2.07 -17.96 -8.16
N ILE A 140 -2.86 -16.96 -7.77
CA ILE A 140 -3.00 -15.70 -8.51
C ILE A 140 -1.68 -14.93 -8.55
N SER A 141 -1.00 -14.79 -7.40
CA SER A 141 0.32 -14.14 -7.39
C SER A 141 1.33 -14.86 -8.28
N GLY A 142 1.30 -16.19 -8.31
CA GLY A 142 2.09 -17.00 -9.23
C GLY A 142 1.74 -16.73 -10.70
N ALA A 143 0.44 -16.65 -11.03
CA ALA A 143 -0.04 -16.33 -12.37
C ALA A 143 0.40 -14.92 -12.82
N ILE A 144 0.26 -13.91 -11.96
CA ILE A 144 0.73 -12.54 -12.23
C ILE A 144 2.23 -12.56 -12.57
N ARG A 145 3.06 -13.19 -11.72
CA ARG A 145 4.51 -13.27 -11.95
C ARG A 145 4.86 -14.00 -13.25
N GLY A 146 4.10 -15.04 -13.57
CA GLY A 146 4.29 -15.86 -14.76
C GLY A 146 3.79 -15.19 -16.05
N ALA A 147 2.93 -14.16 -15.96
CA ALA A 147 2.35 -13.48 -17.11
C ALA A 147 3.45 -12.86 -17.99
N ARG A 148 3.37 -13.07 -19.31
CA ARG A 148 4.36 -12.61 -20.29
C ARG A 148 3.83 -11.56 -21.26
N ASP A 149 2.52 -11.34 -21.22
CA ASP A 149 1.77 -10.50 -22.15
C ASP A 149 0.50 -9.96 -21.46
N MET A 150 -0.26 -9.16 -22.21
CA MET A 150 -1.51 -8.59 -21.73
C MET A 150 -2.60 -9.64 -21.50
N GLU A 151 -2.63 -10.73 -22.27
CA GLU A 151 -3.64 -11.79 -22.09
C GLU A 151 -3.50 -12.45 -20.72
N GLY A 152 -2.27 -12.77 -20.31
CA GLY A 152 -1.99 -13.29 -18.98
C GLY A 152 -2.33 -12.31 -17.85
N LEU A 153 -2.11 -11.01 -18.06
CA LEU A 153 -2.47 -9.98 -17.09
C LEU A 153 -4.00 -9.79 -16.97
N ILE A 154 -4.74 -9.83 -18.08
CA ILE A 154 -6.21 -9.77 -18.08
C ILE A 154 -6.78 -10.95 -17.31
N ALA A 155 -6.30 -12.16 -17.58
CA ALA A 155 -6.73 -13.36 -16.86
C ALA A 155 -6.45 -13.26 -15.35
N ALA A 156 -5.28 -12.73 -14.98
CA ALA A 156 -4.94 -12.51 -13.58
C ALA A 156 -5.81 -11.43 -12.92
N ALA A 157 -6.12 -10.33 -13.60
CA ALA A 157 -7.03 -9.30 -13.12
C ALA A 157 -8.43 -9.86 -12.84
N ASP A 158 -8.94 -10.69 -13.74
CA ASP A 158 -10.21 -11.40 -13.56
C ASP A 158 -10.19 -12.36 -12.37
N ASP A 159 -9.07 -13.08 -12.17
CA ASP A 159 -8.89 -13.97 -11.02
C ASP A 159 -8.88 -13.19 -9.69
N ILE A 160 -8.27 -12.00 -9.65
CA ILE A 160 -8.30 -11.13 -8.46
C ILE A 160 -9.74 -10.75 -8.12
N HIS A 161 -10.52 -10.31 -9.11
CA HIS A 161 -11.93 -9.95 -8.91
C HIS A 161 -12.74 -11.15 -8.40
N ARG A 162 -12.63 -12.32 -9.05
CA ARG A 162 -13.30 -13.55 -8.61
C ARG A 162 -12.90 -13.98 -7.20
N LEU A 163 -11.63 -13.85 -6.85
CA LEU A 163 -11.16 -14.15 -5.49
C LEU A 163 -11.78 -13.18 -4.48
N ALA A 164 -11.75 -11.88 -4.77
CA ALA A 164 -12.29 -10.87 -3.87
C ALA A 164 -13.80 -11.05 -3.64
N GLU A 165 -14.56 -11.37 -4.68
CA GLU A 165 -16.00 -11.66 -4.58
C GLU A 165 -16.29 -12.91 -3.74
N ARG A 166 -15.56 -14.00 -3.94
CA ARG A 166 -15.68 -15.22 -3.13
C ARG A 166 -15.33 -14.96 -1.67
N THR A 167 -14.21 -14.28 -1.43
CA THR A 167 -13.72 -13.93 -0.08
C THR A 167 -14.73 -13.05 0.66
N LEU A 168 -15.40 -12.14 -0.06
CA LEU A 168 -16.48 -11.31 0.47
C LEU A 168 -17.73 -12.13 0.81
N ALA A 169 -18.13 -13.05 -0.07
CA ALA A 169 -19.27 -13.94 0.13
C ALA A 169 -19.07 -14.89 1.33
N GLU A 170 -17.83 -15.29 1.61
CA GLU A 170 -17.45 -16.07 2.79
C GLU A 170 -17.50 -15.25 4.11
N GLY A 171 -17.78 -13.95 4.05
CA GLY A 171 -17.92 -13.10 5.23
C GLY A 171 -16.61 -12.57 5.79
N THR A 172 -15.53 -12.57 5.00
CA THR A 172 -14.24 -11.99 5.41
C THR A 172 -14.40 -10.51 5.76
N ALA A 173 -13.71 -10.08 6.83
CA ALA A 173 -13.71 -8.69 7.26
C ALA A 173 -13.10 -7.75 6.20
N ALA A 174 -13.68 -6.55 6.06
CA ALA A 174 -13.25 -5.55 5.09
C ALA A 174 -11.76 -5.21 5.18
N GLU A 175 -11.17 -5.20 6.37
CA GLU A 175 -9.73 -4.92 6.55
C GLU A 175 -8.86 -5.94 5.80
N ALA A 176 -9.11 -7.23 6.01
CA ALA A 176 -8.35 -8.28 5.35
C ALA A 176 -8.62 -8.30 3.84
N LEU A 177 -9.87 -8.07 3.41
CA LEU A 177 -10.25 -8.09 2.01
C LEU A 177 -9.67 -6.92 1.21
N THR A 178 -9.73 -5.69 1.74
CA THR A 178 -9.13 -4.50 1.09
C THR A 178 -7.62 -4.63 0.96
N GLN A 179 -6.96 -5.24 1.94
CA GLN A 179 -5.53 -5.53 1.88
C GLN A 179 -5.19 -6.58 0.82
N LEU A 180 -5.98 -7.65 0.74
CA LEU A 180 -5.82 -8.68 -0.28
C LEU A 180 -5.95 -8.07 -1.68
N ILE A 181 -7.02 -7.30 -1.92
CA ILE A 181 -7.27 -6.61 -3.20
C ILE A 181 -6.09 -5.68 -3.53
N SER A 182 -5.71 -4.80 -2.60
CA SER A 182 -4.64 -3.82 -2.84
C SER A 182 -3.31 -4.51 -3.13
N THR A 183 -2.97 -5.58 -2.39
CA THR A 183 -1.71 -6.32 -2.58
C THR A 183 -1.65 -7.02 -3.94
N LEU A 184 -2.74 -7.65 -4.36
CA LEU A 184 -2.79 -8.34 -5.66
C LEU A 184 -2.81 -7.35 -6.82
N ASN A 185 -3.53 -6.24 -6.69
CA ASN A 185 -3.54 -5.16 -7.68
C ASN A 185 -2.15 -4.55 -7.84
N ASP A 186 -1.42 -4.33 -6.75
CA ASP A 186 -0.03 -3.85 -6.81
C ASP A 186 0.88 -4.77 -7.60
N HIS A 187 0.80 -6.08 -7.34
CA HIS A 187 1.57 -7.07 -8.08
C HIS A 187 1.23 -7.03 -9.57
N LEU A 188 -0.05 -6.89 -9.90
CA LEU A 188 -0.53 -6.79 -11.27
C LEU A 188 0.03 -5.54 -11.97
N VAL A 189 -0.04 -4.37 -11.32
CA VAL A 189 0.48 -3.11 -11.85
C VAL A 189 2.00 -3.13 -11.99
N VAL A 190 2.73 -3.67 -11.01
CA VAL A 190 4.19 -3.87 -11.09
C VAL A 190 4.54 -4.73 -12.30
N ARG A 191 3.85 -5.85 -12.49
CA ARG A 191 4.11 -6.73 -13.63
C ARG A 191 3.79 -6.06 -14.96
N LEU A 192 2.70 -5.30 -15.02
CA LEU A 192 2.35 -4.50 -16.19
C LEU A 192 3.47 -3.52 -16.54
N ILE A 193 3.96 -2.76 -15.56
CA ILE A 193 5.06 -1.81 -15.71
C ILE A 193 6.33 -2.51 -16.24
N GLU A 194 6.68 -3.68 -15.69
CA GLU A 194 7.83 -4.46 -16.14
C GLU A 194 7.71 -4.89 -17.60
N LEU A 195 6.53 -5.37 -18.03
CA LEU A 195 6.30 -5.80 -19.41
C LEU A 195 6.32 -4.61 -20.36
N THR A 196 5.59 -3.54 -20.04
CA THR A 196 5.55 -2.32 -20.86
C THR A 196 6.93 -1.70 -21.00
N LYS A 197 7.75 -1.70 -19.94
CA LYS A 197 9.11 -1.13 -19.97
C LYS A 197 10.01 -1.78 -21.03
N LEU A 198 9.79 -3.05 -21.38
CA LEU A 198 10.58 -3.75 -22.40
C LEU A 198 10.38 -3.17 -23.82
N GLU A 199 9.31 -2.40 -24.02
CA GLU A 199 8.93 -1.84 -25.32
C GLU A 199 9.41 -0.39 -25.51
N PHE A 200 10.03 0.22 -24.49
CA PHE A 200 10.44 1.63 -24.49
C PHE A 200 11.92 1.78 -24.16
N ASP A 201 12.59 2.73 -24.82
CA ASP A 201 13.93 3.19 -24.43
C ASP A 201 13.80 4.29 -23.37
N LEU A 202 13.87 3.89 -22.10
CA LEU A 202 13.69 4.79 -20.97
C LEU A 202 15.00 5.49 -20.59
N PRO A 203 14.94 6.75 -20.11
CA PRO A 203 16.13 7.47 -19.70
C PRO A 203 16.84 6.74 -18.55
N LYS A 204 18.17 6.75 -18.57
CA LYS A 204 19.03 6.08 -17.58
C LYS A 204 19.18 6.91 -16.30
N VAL A 205 18.07 7.39 -15.77
CA VAL A 205 17.99 8.13 -14.52
C VAL A 205 17.07 7.38 -13.54
N PRO A 206 17.29 7.52 -12.22
CA PRO A 206 16.32 7.06 -11.24
C PRO A 206 14.94 7.68 -11.47
N TRP A 207 13.91 6.85 -11.43
CA TRP A 207 12.51 7.27 -11.45
C TRP A 207 11.65 6.28 -10.67
N THR A 208 10.48 6.74 -10.24
CA THR A 208 9.58 5.99 -9.36
C THR A 208 8.14 6.25 -9.75
N TRP A 209 7.42 5.17 -10.03
CA TRP A 209 5.97 5.17 -10.13
C TRP A 209 5.37 5.30 -8.74
N LEU A 210 4.52 6.31 -8.57
CA LEU A 210 3.79 6.60 -7.35
C LEU A 210 2.34 6.20 -7.52
N SER A 211 1.79 5.55 -6.50
CA SER A 211 0.34 5.36 -6.36
C SER A 211 -0.21 6.41 -5.41
N PHE A 212 -1.35 7.00 -5.73
CA PHE A 212 -2.03 8.02 -4.94
C PHE A 212 -3.39 7.51 -4.41
N GLY A 213 -4.05 8.31 -3.57
CA GLY A 213 -5.43 8.05 -3.18
C GLY A 213 -5.61 6.71 -2.45
N SER A 214 -6.69 5.98 -2.76
CA SER A 214 -6.96 4.68 -2.13
C SER A 214 -5.89 3.64 -2.42
N GLU A 215 -5.24 3.70 -3.59
CA GLU A 215 -4.13 2.84 -3.94
C GLU A 215 -2.89 3.17 -3.08
N GLY A 216 -2.60 4.46 -2.87
CA GLY A 216 -1.55 4.94 -1.98
C GLY A 216 -1.78 4.58 -0.50
N ARG A 217 -3.04 4.42 -0.09
CA ARG A 217 -3.44 4.05 1.29
C ARG A 217 -3.67 2.56 1.51
N PHE A 218 -3.56 1.70 0.49
CA PHE A 218 -3.93 0.28 0.56
C PHE A 218 -5.40 0.03 0.97
N GLU A 219 -6.28 0.86 0.42
CA GLU A 219 -7.72 0.84 0.70
C GLU A 219 -8.54 0.59 -0.57
N GLN A 220 -7.94 -0.06 -1.58
CA GLN A 220 -8.64 -0.40 -2.81
C GLN A 220 -9.80 -1.36 -2.53
N THR A 221 -10.87 -1.16 -3.27
CA THR A 221 -12.09 -1.96 -3.25
C THR A 221 -12.30 -2.61 -4.63
N LEU A 222 -13.40 -3.34 -4.83
CA LEU A 222 -13.70 -4.01 -6.10
C LEU A 222 -13.83 -3.03 -7.27
N SER A 223 -14.29 -1.80 -7.00
CA SER A 223 -14.29 -0.71 -7.96
C SER A 223 -13.27 0.34 -7.54
N THR A 224 -12.21 0.50 -8.33
CA THR A 224 -11.17 1.50 -8.14
C THR A 224 -10.76 2.08 -9.50
N ASP A 225 -10.59 3.39 -9.55
CA ASP A 225 -9.88 4.09 -10.62
C ASP A 225 -8.36 4.01 -10.40
N GLN A 226 -7.60 4.45 -11.41
CA GLN A 226 -6.16 4.58 -11.32
C GLN A 226 -5.76 6.00 -10.89
N ASP A 227 -5.07 6.12 -9.77
CA ASP A 227 -4.52 7.39 -9.28
C ASP A 227 -3.00 7.24 -9.15
N ASN A 228 -2.22 7.79 -10.08
CA ASN A 228 -0.77 7.57 -10.12
C ASN A 228 0.02 8.76 -10.67
N GLY A 229 1.34 8.71 -10.49
CA GLY A 229 2.30 9.72 -10.94
C GLY A 229 3.72 9.17 -11.05
N LEU A 230 4.63 10.01 -11.51
CA LEU A 230 6.06 9.73 -11.62
C LEU A 230 6.85 10.81 -10.89
N VAL A 231 7.85 10.37 -10.14
CA VAL A 231 8.97 11.20 -9.68
C VAL A 231 10.25 10.71 -10.34
N PHE A 232 11.11 11.61 -10.79
CA PHE A 232 12.41 11.24 -11.36
C PHE A 232 13.54 12.15 -10.89
N ALA A 233 14.77 11.63 -10.95
CA ALA A 233 15.97 12.41 -10.71
C ALA A 233 16.43 13.05 -12.03
N ALA A 234 16.53 14.37 -12.05
CA ALA A 234 17.14 15.10 -13.16
C ALA A 234 17.65 16.45 -12.65
N PRO A 235 18.81 16.93 -13.15
CA PRO A 235 19.17 18.33 -13.01
C PRO A 235 18.06 19.21 -13.60
N SER A 236 17.75 20.36 -13.00
CA SER A 236 16.57 21.17 -13.38
C SER A 236 16.55 21.57 -14.87
N LYS A 237 17.71 21.69 -15.53
CA LYS A 237 17.82 22.00 -16.96
C LYS A 237 17.48 20.83 -17.90
N GLN A 238 17.42 19.60 -17.39
CA GLN A 238 17.15 18.38 -18.15
C GLN A 238 15.79 17.76 -17.80
N ALA A 239 15.04 18.36 -16.87
CA ALA A 239 13.77 17.80 -16.39
C ALA A 239 12.74 17.64 -17.52
N ASP A 240 12.64 18.62 -18.43
CA ASP A 240 11.71 18.57 -19.56
C ASP A 240 12.04 17.46 -20.55
N GLU A 241 13.34 17.21 -20.80
CA GLU A 241 13.81 16.14 -21.69
C GLU A 241 13.51 14.76 -21.10
N VAL A 242 13.84 14.55 -19.82
CA VAL A 242 13.55 13.30 -19.11
C VAL A 242 12.04 13.06 -19.06
N ARG A 243 11.23 14.09 -18.76
CA ARG A 243 9.76 14.00 -18.77
C ARG A 243 9.24 13.60 -20.14
N ALA A 244 9.72 14.25 -21.21
CA ALA A 244 9.31 13.94 -22.57
C ALA A 244 9.60 12.48 -22.96
N ALA A 245 10.69 11.90 -22.45
CA ALA A 245 11.01 10.49 -22.66
C ALA A 245 10.13 9.53 -21.82
N LEU A 246 9.72 9.92 -20.61
CA LEU A 246 8.88 9.10 -19.73
C LEU A 246 7.38 9.12 -20.07
N LEU A 247 6.88 10.24 -20.61
CA LEU A 247 5.44 10.43 -20.85
C LEU A 247 4.80 9.39 -21.79
N PRO A 248 5.40 9.02 -22.94
CA PRO A 248 4.83 7.97 -23.81
C PRO A 248 4.70 6.62 -23.11
N PHE A 249 5.70 6.26 -22.32
CA PHE A 249 5.68 5.05 -21.50
C PHE A 249 4.57 5.11 -20.44
N ALA A 250 4.45 6.23 -19.72
CA ALA A 250 3.41 6.41 -18.71
C ALA A 250 1.99 6.35 -19.30
N ALA A 251 1.79 6.96 -20.48
CA ALA A 251 0.53 6.90 -21.22
C ALA A 251 0.16 5.46 -21.60
N GLU A 252 1.13 4.66 -22.05
CA GLU A 252 0.88 3.27 -22.39
C GLU A 252 0.56 2.40 -21.17
N VAL A 253 1.25 2.62 -20.04
CA VAL A 253 0.89 1.96 -18.77
C VAL A 253 -0.53 2.34 -18.34
N ASN A 254 -0.89 3.62 -18.35
CA ASN A 254 -2.24 4.08 -17.97
C ASN A 254 -3.33 3.49 -18.89
N ARG A 255 -3.07 3.40 -20.21
CA ARG A 255 -3.98 2.78 -21.18
C ARG A 255 -4.15 1.28 -20.94
N ARG A 256 -3.08 0.57 -20.61
CA ARG A 256 -3.15 -0.86 -20.30
C ARG A 256 -3.84 -1.14 -18.96
N LEU A 257 -3.67 -0.27 -17.97
CA LEU A 257 -4.42 -0.33 -16.71
C LEU A 257 -5.93 -0.24 -16.94
N ASP A 258 -6.38 0.63 -17.86
CA ASP A 258 -7.79 0.73 -18.26
C ASP A 258 -8.31 -0.61 -18.81
N VAL A 259 -7.52 -1.29 -19.66
CA VAL A 259 -7.84 -2.63 -20.19
C VAL A 259 -7.90 -3.69 -19.08
N LEU A 260 -7.10 -3.57 -18.02
CA LEU A 260 -7.11 -4.47 -16.86
C LEU A 260 -8.24 -4.17 -15.85
N GLY A 261 -9.14 -3.24 -16.16
CA GLY A 261 -10.28 -2.90 -15.31
C GLY A 261 -10.04 -1.75 -14.32
N PHE A 262 -8.95 -0.99 -14.47
CA PHE A 262 -8.67 0.24 -13.71
C PHE A 262 -9.01 1.47 -14.56
N PRO A 263 -10.28 1.94 -14.57
CA PRO A 263 -10.72 2.99 -15.47
C PRO A 263 -9.88 4.27 -15.33
N LEU A 264 -9.65 4.95 -16.45
CA LEU A 264 -8.98 6.26 -16.48
C LEU A 264 -9.63 7.24 -15.48
N CYS A 265 -8.80 7.91 -14.68
CA CYS A 265 -9.27 8.83 -13.66
C CYS A 265 -9.89 10.09 -14.29
N LYS A 266 -11.15 10.38 -13.95
CA LYS A 266 -11.87 11.58 -14.41
C LYS A 266 -11.20 12.89 -14.00
N GLY A 267 -10.43 12.87 -12.91
CA GLY A 267 -9.65 14.01 -12.42
C GLY A 267 -8.28 14.15 -13.09
N ASN A 268 -7.95 13.30 -14.05
CA ASN A 268 -6.63 13.26 -14.72
C ASN A 268 -5.44 13.09 -13.75
N VAL A 269 -5.66 12.30 -12.69
CA VAL A 269 -4.63 11.94 -11.68
C VAL A 269 -3.85 10.72 -12.18
N MET A 270 -3.07 10.91 -13.24
CA MET A 270 -2.35 9.81 -13.91
C MET A 270 -0.94 10.25 -14.29
N ALA A 271 0.02 9.33 -14.31
CA ALA A 271 1.42 9.57 -14.64
C ALA A 271 1.63 10.08 -16.07
N SER A 272 0.69 9.81 -16.97
CA SER A 272 0.61 10.39 -18.31
C SER A 272 0.29 11.88 -18.36
N ASN A 273 -0.18 12.46 -17.25
CA ASN A 273 -0.33 13.90 -17.10
C ASN A 273 1.05 14.53 -16.83
N PRO A 274 1.55 15.47 -17.66
CA PRO A 274 2.83 16.15 -17.44
C PRO A 274 2.94 16.83 -16.06
N GLU A 275 1.81 17.25 -15.47
CA GLU A 275 1.76 17.83 -14.13
C GLU A 275 2.00 16.81 -13.01
N LEU A 276 2.04 15.51 -13.34
CA LEU A 276 2.26 14.40 -12.41
C LEU A 276 3.46 13.54 -12.81
N CYS A 277 4.18 13.91 -13.86
CA CYS A 277 5.47 13.35 -14.24
C CYS A 277 6.54 14.41 -14.01
N LEU A 278 7.04 14.51 -12.77
CA LEU A 278 7.87 15.63 -12.34
C LEU A 278 9.21 15.15 -11.81
N SER A 279 10.22 16.01 -11.91
CA SER A 279 11.46 15.82 -11.17
C SER A 279 11.23 15.94 -9.66
N LEU A 280 12.17 15.43 -8.86
CA LEU A 280 12.13 15.54 -7.41
C LEU A 280 12.03 17.01 -6.94
N ASP A 281 12.81 17.91 -7.56
CA ASP A 281 12.78 19.35 -7.26
C ASP A 281 11.42 19.97 -7.55
N GLU A 282 10.79 19.61 -8.67
CA GLU A 282 9.46 20.11 -9.05
C GLU A 282 8.36 19.61 -8.10
N TRP A 283 8.44 18.36 -7.65
CA TRP A 283 7.56 17.85 -6.60
C TRP A 283 7.72 18.63 -5.29
N HIS A 284 8.96 18.90 -4.85
CA HIS A 284 9.21 19.73 -3.67
C HIS A 284 8.63 21.14 -3.80
N GLN A 285 8.82 21.78 -4.96
CA GLN A 285 8.25 23.10 -5.25
C GLN A 285 6.71 23.08 -5.22
N ARG A 286 6.11 22.05 -5.80
CA ARG A 286 4.66 21.83 -5.82
C ARG A 286 4.11 21.64 -4.41
N TYR A 287 4.75 20.81 -3.58
CA TYR A 287 4.37 20.63 -2.18
C TYR A 287 4.52 21.93 -1.38
N ALA A 288 5.63 22.64 -1.53
CA ALA A 288 5.85 23.94 -0.89
C ALA A 288 4.80 24.98 -1.28
N LYS A 289 4.34 24.96 -2.53
CA LYS A 289 3.26 25.83 -3.02
C LYS A 289 1.93 25.49 -2.35
N TRP A 290 1.56 24.22 -2.21
CA TRP A 290 0.33 23.83 -1.53
C TRP A 290 0.33 24.22 -0.04
N LEU A 291 1.47 24.16 0.64
CA LEU A 291 1.56 24.63 2.04
C LEU A 291 1.34 26.14 2.20
N ARG A 292 1.49 26.92 1.13
CA ARG A 292 1.29 28.39 1.13
C ARG A 292 -0.03 28.82 0.51
N THR A 293 -0.71 27.93 -0.20
CA THR A 293 -1.91 28.24 -0.99
C THR A 293 -3.16 27.71 -0.30
N THR A 294 -4.21 28.52 -0.24
CA THR A 294 -5.43 28.21 0.52
C THR A 294 -6.65 28.01 -0.37
N THR A 295 -6.44 27.85 -1.69
CA THR A 295 -7.54 27.66 -2.65
C THR A 295 -8.16 26.27 -2.48
N PRO A 296 -9.48 26.10 -2.73
CA PRO A 296 -10.12 24.79 -2.64
C PRO A 296 -9.45 23.71 -3.48
N GLN A 297 -8.97 24.06 -4.69
CA GLN A 297 -8.25 23.12 -5.56
C GLN A 297 -6.92 22.69 -4.95
N ALA A 298 -6.12 23.61 -4.38
CA ALA A 298 -4.85 23.27 -3.75
C ALA A 298 -5.03 22.32 -2.54
N LEU A 299 -6.12 22.48 -1.77
CA LEU A 299 -6.45 21.60 -0.64
C LEU A 299 -6.95 20.22 -1.11
N LEU A 300 -7.70 20.17 -2.22
CA LEU A 300 -8.11 18.93 -2.87
C LEU A 300 -6.88 18.17 -3.37
N ASP A 301 -6.03 18.83 -4.15
CA ASP A 301 -4.78 18.30 -4.66
C ASP A 301 -3.92 17.76 -3.52
N ALA A 302 -3.66 18.56 -2.48
CA ALA A 302 -2.88 18.12 -1.33
C ALA A 302 -3.48 16.89 -0.63
N SER A 303 -4.81 16.78 -0.57
CA SER A 303 -5.48 15.61 0.01
C SER A 303 -5.26 14.33 -0.81
N ILE A 304 -5.11 14.44 -2.13
CA ILE A 304 -4.84 13.31 -3.03
C ILE A 304 -3.34 12.97 -3.01
N TYR A 305 -2.49 13.96 -3.24
CA TYR A 305 -1.07 13.76 -3.48
C TYR A 305 -0.22 13.55 -2.22
N PHE A 306 -0.77 13.80 -1.02
CA PHE A 306 -0.12 13.43 0.24
C PHE A 306 -0.47 12.00 0.68
N ASP A 307 -1.39 11.34 -0.02
CA ASP A 307 -1.66 9.91 0.14
C ASP A 307 -0.93 9.13 -0.94
N PHE A 308 0.40 9.14 -0.89
CA PHE A 308 1.19 8.45 -1.89
C PHE A 308 2.05 7.35 -1.30
N ARG A 309 2.45 6.41 -2.16
CA ARG A 309 3.52 5.45 -1.89
C ARG A 309 4.28 5.11 -3.18
N PRO A 310 5.55 4.69 -3.08
CA PRO A 310 6.23 4.09 -4.22
C PRO A 310 5.61 2.72 -4.54
N LEU A 311 5.43 2.45 -5.82
CA LEU A 311 4.98 1.15 -6.33
C LEU A 311 6.06 0.45 -7.18
N TYR A 312 6.79 1.19 -8.01
CA TYR A 312 7.86 0.64 -8.86
C TYR A 312 8.97 1.68 -9.07
N GLY A 313 10.23 1.25 -9.18
CA GLY A 313 11.37 2.12 -9.45
C GLY A 313 12.19 2.44 -8.20
N ASP A 314 12.88 3.59 -8.18
CA ASP A 314 13.78 3.97 -7.08
C ASP A 314 13.02 4.56 -5.89
N GLU A 315 12.78 3.77 -4.85
CA GLU A 315 11.99 4.22 -3.70
C GLU A 315 12.63 5.38 -2.92
N ALA A 316 13.93 5.62 -3.08
CA ALA A 316 14.61 6.73 -2.40
C ALA A 316 13.96 8.07 -2.74
N LEU A 317 13.54 8.26 -4.00
CA LEU A 317 12.85 9.48 -4.43
C LEU A 317 11.53 9.69 -3.69
N ALA A 318 10.72 8.66 -3.55
CA ALA A 318 9.47 8.72 -2.79
C ALA A 318 9.73 8.89 -1.28
N GLY A 319 10.81 8.28 -0.77
CA GLY A 319 11.27 8.45 0.60
C GLY A 319 11.64 9.90 0.92
N GLU A 320 12.37 10.57 0.01
CA GLU A 320 12.73 11.99 0.15
C GLU A 320 11.49 12.90 0.16
N LEU A 321 10.51 12.65 -0.71
CA LEU A 321 9.23 13.36 -0.68
C LEU A 321 8.49 13.15 0.65
N SER A 322 8.46 11.92 1.16
CA SER A 322 7.77 11.57 2.40
C SER A 322 8.42 12.23 3.61
N GLU A 323 9.76 12.20 3.66
CA GLU A 323 10.56 12.84 4.70
C GLU A 323 10.39 14.37 4.68
N TRP A 324 10.34 14.96 3.49
CA TRP A 324 10.07 16.38 3.34
C TRP A 324 8.69 16.76 3.91
N LEU A 325 7.63 15.99 3.62
CA LEU A 325 6.29 16.24 4.19
C LEU A 325 6.32 16.12 5.72
N ARG A 326 6.96 15.08 6.24
CA ARG A 326 7.09 14.79 7.68
C ARG A 326 7.81 15.92 8.43
N LYS A 327 8.80 16.54 7.79
CA LYS A 327 9.59 17.65 8.35
C LYS A 327 8.86 18.99 8.26
N ASN A 328 8.17 19.28 7.16
CA ASN A 328 7.66 20.63 6.89
C ASN A 328 6.20 20.85 7.33
N ILE A 329 5.35 19.81 7.31
CA ILE A 329 3.91 19.98 7.59
C ILE A 329 3.57 20.22 9.07
N PRO A 330 4.22 19.58 10.06
CA PRO A 330 3.90 19.85 11.47
C PRO A 330 3.98 21.33 11.85
N GLY A 331 4.88 22.10 11.21
CA GLY A 331 5.01 23.54 11.40
C GLY A 331 4.05 24.40 10.57
N ALA A 332 3.36 23.84 9.57
CA ALA A 332 2.47 24.55 8.65
C ALA A 332 1.05 24.69 9.23
N THR A 333 0.93 25.33 10.39
CA THR A 333 -0.33 25.40 11.19
C THR A 333 -1.52 25.98 10.42
N LEU A 334 -1.29 27.03 9.63
CA LEU A 334 -2.33 27.67 8.82
C LEU A 334 -2.83 26.73 7.71
N PHE A 335 -1.92 26.01 7.04
CA PHE A 335 -2.27 25.00 6.05
C PHE A 335 -3.10 23.87 6.68
N LEU A 336 -2.67 23.35 7.83
CA LEU A 336 -3.41 22.33 8.57
C LEU A 336 -4.81 22.79 9.00
N ARG A 337 -4.97 24.06 9.39
CA ARG A 337 -6.28 24.65 9.66
C ARG A 337 -7.17 24.64 8.41
N PHE A 338 -6.65 25.03 7.24
CA PHE A 338 -7.43 25.00 6.00
C PHE A 338 -7.76 23.57 5.53
N MET A 339 -6.85 22.62 5.72
CA MET A 339 -7.13 21.19 5.50
C MET A 339 -8.28 20.71 6.40
N ALA A 340 -8.27 21.09 7.68
CA ALA A 340 -9.34 20.79 8.62
C ALA A 340 -10.67 21.43 8.21
N GLU A 341 -10.67 22.70 7.80
CA GLU A 341 -11.87 23.37 7.29
C GLU A 341 -12.43 22.66 6.05
N ASN A 342 -11.57 22.26 5.10
CA ASN A 342 -11.97 21.51 3.92
C ASN A 342 -12.55 20.13 4.28
N ALA A 343 -11.93 19.40 5.22
CA ALA A 343 -12.42 18.11 5.71
C ALA A 343 -13.81 18.22 6.36
N LEU A 344 -14.08 19.33 7.05
CA LEU A 344 -15.37 19.61 7.72
C LEU A 344 -16.50 20.02 6.75
N ARG A 345 -16.20 20.25 5.46
CA ARG A 345 -17.23 20.50 4.43
C ARG A 345 -18.05 19.25 4.14
N ALA A 346 -17.42 18.08 4.14
CA ALA A 346 -18.12 16.81 4.10
C ALA A 346 -18.74 16.54 5.48
N ARG A 347 -20.04 16.31 5.55
CA ARG A 347 -20.75 16.10 6.83
C ARG A 347 -21.24 14.65 6.92
N PRO A 348 -21.15 14.02 8.10
CA PRO A 348 -21.81 12.75 8.36
C PRO A 348 -23.30 12.88 8.06
N PRO A 349 -23.91 11.95 7.31
CA PRO A 349 -25.29 12.02 6.85
C PRO A 349 -26.28 11.67 7.97
N LEU A 350 -26.24 12.42 9.07
CA LEU A 350 -27.07 12.23 10.25
C LEU A 350 -28.18 13.28 10.28
N GLY A 351 -29.43 12.84 10.38
CA GLY A 351 -30.57 13.74 10.54
C GLY A 351 -30.82 14.14 12.00
N ILE A 352 -31.62 15.20 12.18
CA ILE A 352 -32.07 15.68 13.50
C ILE A 352 -33.42 15.06 13.89
N ILE A 353 -34.32 14.91 12.90
CA ILE A 353 -35.67 14.36 13.07
C ILE A 353 -35.80 12.97 12.42
N ARG A 354 -35.18 12.77 11.26
CA ARG A 354 -35.00 11.46 10.60
C ARG A 354 -33.62 10.90 10.95
N ASP A 355 -33.42 9.58 10.84
CA ASP A 355 -32.12 8.96 11.15
C ASP A 355 -30.98 9.46 10.24
N PHE A 356 -31.26 9.71 8.96
CA PHE A 356 -30.24 10.06 7.96
C PHE A 356 -30.61 11.28 7.09
N THR A 357 -29.59 11.89 6.49
CA THR A 357 -29.71 12.91 5.44
C THR A 357 -29.12 12.42 4.12
N PHE A 358 -29.63 12.92 3.00
CA PHE A 358 -29.21 12.51 1.66
C PHE A 358 -28.57 13.69 0.91
N ASP A 359 -27.70 13.39 -0.05
CA ASP A 359 -27.18 14.44 -0.95
C ASP A 359 -28.22 14.82 -2.03
N ASN A 360 -27.88 15.82 -2.86
CA ASN A 360 -28.78 16.31 -3.91
C ASN A 360 -28.68 15.50 -5.22
N SER A 361 -28.30 14.22 -5.16
CA SER A 361 -28.23 13.37 -6.35
C SER A 361 -29.62 13.18 -6.97
N LYS A 362 -29.79 13.66 -8.22
CA LYS A 362 -31.02 13.45 -8.99
C LYS A 362 -31.15 12.02 -9.51
N GLU A 363 -30.02 11.38 -9.77
CA GLU A 363 -29.95 10.03 -10.34
C GLU A 363 -30.19 8.96 -9.26
N PHE A 364 -29.75 9.23 -8.03
CA PHE A 364 -29.89 8.29 -6.89
C PHE A 364 -30.49 9.01 -5.67
N PRO A 365 -31.76 9.45 -5.74
CA PRO A 365 -32.43 10.07 -4.60
C PRO A 365 -32.52 9.09 -3.42
N HIS A 366 -32.59 9.60 -2.19
CA HIS A 366 -32.71 8.78 -0.96
C HIS A 366 -31.55 7.80 -0.72
N THR A 367 -30.40 8.01 -1.35
CA THR A 367 -29.20 7.20 -1.09
C THR A 367 -28.09 8.00 -0.44
N ILE A 368 -27.25 7.32 0.33
CA ILE A 368 -26.05 7.86 0.95
C ILE A 368 -24.83 7.40 0.15
N ASP A 369 -23.99 8.33 -0.30
CA ASP A 369 -22.68 8.02 -0.86
C ASP A 369 -21.68 7.67 0.24
N LEU A 370 -21.37 6.38 0.38
CA LEU A 370 -20.48 5.84 1.40
C LEU A 370 -19.00 6.16 1.12
N LYS A 371 -18.62 6.57 -0.11
CA LYS A 371 -17.26 7.03 -0.43
C LYS A 371 -17.13 8.51 -0.07
N ALA A 372 -17.98 9.37 -0.64
CA ALA A 372 -17.86 10.82 -0.52
C ALA A 372 -18.31 11.38 0.84
N SER A 373 -19.35 10.79 1.43
CA SER A 373 -19.96 11.23 2.70
C SER A 373 -19.85 10.17 3.80
N GLY A 374 -19.07 9.11 3.57
CA GLY A 374 -18.79 8.05 4.55
C GLY A 374 -17.29 7.94 4.85
N THR A 375 -16.58 7.10 4.11
CA THR A 375 -15.18 6.76 4.38
C THR A 375 -14.26 7.98 4.30
N ARG A 376 -14.54 8.94 3.40
CA ARG A 376 -13.82 10.21 3.31
C ARG A 376 -13.73 10.94 4.66
N LEU A 377 -14.77 10.87 5.50
CA LEU A 377 -14.81 11.54 6.79
C LEU A 377 -13.72 11.05 7.75
N PHE A 378 -13.34 9.78 7.63
CA PHE A 378 -12.27 9.17 8.41
C PHE A 378 -10.91 9.44 7.76
N VAL A 379 -10.83 9.24 6.44
CA VAL A 379 -9.61 9.43 5.64
C VAL A 379 -9.05 10.84 5.83
N ASP A 380 -9.88 11.87 5.66
CA ASP A 380 -9.44 13.26 5.72
C ASP A 380 -8.91 13.63 7.10
N VAL A 381 -9.60 13.22 8.17
CA VAL A 381 -9.17 13.53 9.54
C VAL A 381 -7.93 12.71 9.92
N ALA A 382 -7.88 11.42 9.58
CA ALA A 382 -6.71 10.58 9.85
C ALA A 382 -5.46 11.13 9.16
N ARG A 383 -5.59 11.62 7.92
CA ARG A 383 -4.51 12.29 7.19
C ARG A 383 -4.03 13.54 7.93
N ILE A 384 -4.95 14.42 8.32
CA ILE A 384 -4.60 15.66 9.05
C ILE A 384 -3.86 15.33 10.36
N LEU A 385 -4.36 14.37 11.13
CA LEU A 385 -3.70 13.93 12.37
C LEU A 385 -2.33 13.35 12.12
N ALA A 386 -2.16 12.55 11.06
CA ALA A 386 -0.88 11.97 10.69
C ALA A 386 0.13 13.06 10.31
N LEU A 387 -0.26 13.95 9.40
CA LEU A 387 0.58 15.04 8.91
C LEU A 387 0.98 16.01 10.03
N ALA A 388 0.04 16.41 10.88
CA ALA A 388 0.30 17.32 12.01
C ALA A 388 1.27 16.75 13.05
N ASN A 389 1.41 15.41 13.10
CA ASN A 389 2.25 14.72 14.07
C ASN A 389 3.44 13.99 13.42
N GLY A 390 3.74 14.26 12.16
CA GLY A 390 4.86 13.64 11.43
C GLY A 390 4.81 12.11 11.44
N ILE A 391 3.62 11.53 11.25
CA ILE A 391 3.39 10.09 11.12
C ILE A 391 3.56 9.71 9.66
N GLY A 392 4.40 8.71 9.38
CA GLY A 392 4.74 8.26 8.02
C GLY A 392 3.80 7.20 7.42
N GLU A 393 2.73 6.84 8.12
CA GLU A 393 1.73 5.89 7.64
C GLU A 393 0.82 6.53 6.57
N SER A 394 0.46 5.78 5.52
CA SER A 394 -0.49 6.22 4.49
C SER A 394 -1.93 5.72 4.73
N GLY A 395 -2.10 4.48 5.20
CA GLY A 395 -3.41 3.89 5.45
C GLY A 395 -4.19 4.56 6.58
N THR A 396 -5.50 4.75 6.40
CA THR A 396 -6.38 5.43 7.39
C THR A 396 -6.36 4.73 8.75
N PRO A 397 -6.53 3.40 8.86
CA PRO A 397 -6.46 2.71 10.15
C PRO A 397 -5.07 2.84 10.80
N GLN A 398 -3.99 2.72 10.02
CA GLN A 398 -2.62 2.81 10.49
C GLN A 398 -2.31 4.21 11.03
N ARG A 399 -2.76 5.26 10.33
CA ARG A 399 -2.68 6.65 10.80
C ARG A 399 -3.40 6.86 12.12
N LEU A 400 -4.61 6.33 12.28
CA LEU A 400 -5.38 6.43 13.54
C LEU A 400 -4.70 5.67 14.69
N ARG A 401 -4.23 4.45 14.44
CA ARG A 401 -3.48 3.63 15.42
C ARG A 401 -2.18 4.33 15.86
N ALA A 402 -1.38 4.80 14.92
CA ALA A 402 -0.15 5.55 15.20
C ALA A 402 -0.41 6.87 15.93
N ALA A 403 -1.53 7.56 15.64
CA ALA A 403 -1.93 8.75 16.37
C ALA A 403 -2.29 8.43 17.84
N ALA A 404 -2.95 7.30 18.10
CA ALA A 404 -3.20 6.83 19.47
C ALA A 404 -1.92 6.47 20.22
N GLU A 405 -0.94 5.82 19.56
CA GLU A 405 0.37 5.52 20.17
C GLU A 405 1.11 6.79 20.61
N LYS A 406 0.98 7.89 19.85
CA LYS A 406 1.50 9.22 20.21
C LYS A 406 0.63 9.98 21.23
N GLY A 407 -0.40 9.36 21.81
CA GLY A 407 -1.31 9.98 22.77
C GLY A 407 -2.22 11.06 22.17
N LYS A 408 -2.36 11.09 20.84
CA LYS A 408 -3.18 12.07 20.12
C LYS A 408 -4.62 11.63 19.94
N ILE A 409 -4.96 10.39 20.26
CA ILE A 409 -6.34 9.86 20.33
C ILE A 409 -6.37 8.85 21.48
N GLY A 410 -7.50 8.74 22.20
CA GLY A 410 -7.68 7.67 23.19
C GLY A 410 -7.65 6.28 22.52
N ARG A 411 -7.09 5.26 23.18
CA ARG A 411 -6.97 3.92 22.58
C ARG A 411 -8.33 3.28 22.29
N ASP A 412 -9.27 3.38 23.24
CA ASP A 412 -10.64 2.85 23.07
C ASP A 412 -11.40 3.59 21.97
N ASP A 413 -11.10 4.89 21.78
CA ASP A 413 -11.67 5.69 20.69
C ASP A 413 -11.17 5.20 19.32
N VAL A 414 -9.91 4.77 19.20
CA VAL A 414 -9.35 4.33 17.90
C VAL A 414 -9.95 3.02 17.43
N ALA A 415 -10.18 2.05 18.32
CA ALA A 415 -10.82 0.79 17.93
C ALA A 415 -12.20 1.04 17.30
N ALA A 416 -13.05 1.83 17.96
CA ALA A 416 -14.37 2.18 17.44
C ALA A 416 -14.32 2.97 16.11
N LEU A 417 -13.33 3.84 15.93
CA LEU A 417 -13.14 4.57 14.67
C LEU A 417 -12.73 3.65 13.52
N VAL A 418 -11.83 2.70 13.79
CA VAL A 418 -11.38 1.72 12.81
C VAL A 418 -12.50 0.77 12.43
N ASP A 419 -13.26 0.28 13.41
CA ASP A 419 -14.42 -0.59 13.17
C ASP A 419 -15.50 0.14 12.34
N ALA A 420 -15.79 1.40 12.66
CA ALA A 420 -16.72 2.22 11.89
C ALA A 420 -16.26 2.43 10.45
N PHE A 421 -14.96 2.70 10.24
CA PHE A 421 -14.39 2.84 8.90
C PHE A 421 -14.54 1.53 8.09
N PHE A 422 -14.20 0.39 8.70
CA PHE A 422 -14.28 -0.89 8.01
C PHE A 422 -15.71 -1.40 7.82
N PHE A 423 -16.66 -1.02 8.67
CA PHE A 423 -18.08 -1.26 8.43
C PHE A 423 -18.54 -0.56 7.16
N LEU A 424 -18.19 0.72 6.97
CA LEU A 424 -18.50 1.46 5.74
C LEU A 424 -17.80 0.84 4.51
N GLN A 425 -16.55 0.41 4.64
CA GLN A 425 -15.85 -0.34 3.58
C GLN A 425 -16.56 -1.65 3.24
N GLN A 426 -17.04 -2.40 4.23
CA GLN A 426 -17.78 -3.65 4.02
C GLN A 426 -19.05 -3.41 3.21
N MET A 427 -19.81 -2.36 3.56
CA MET A 427 -21.02 -1.98 2.82
C MET A 427 -20.69 -1.58 1.38
N ARG A 428 -19.62 -0.79 1.16
CA ARG A 428 -19.13 -0.45 -0.18
C ARG A 428 -18.77 -1.70 -0.98
N LEU A 429 -18.00 -2.62 -0.40
CA LEU A 429 -17.59 -3.86 -1.05
C LEU A 429 -18.79 -4.72 -1.47
N ARG A 430 -19.80 -4.85 -0.60
CA ARG A 430 -21.07 -5.54 -0.93
C ARG A 430 -21.81 -4.85 -2.08
N GLN A 431 -21.88 -3.51 -2.05
CA GLN A 431 -22.53 -2.75 -3.10
C GLN A 431 -21.81 -2.85 -4.45
N GLN A 432 -20.49 -3.05 -4.44
CA GLN A 432 -19.66 -3.16 -5.66
C GLN A 432 -19.65 -4.56 -6.29
N GLN A 433 -20.30 -5.57 -5.69
CA GLN A 433 -20.41 -6.89 -6.32
C GLN A 433 -21.13 -6.80 -7.68
N GLN A 434 -20.85 -7.74 -8.58
CA GLN A 434 -21.36 -7.77 -9.96
C GLN A 434 -22.85 -7.40 -10.09
N GLY A 435 -23.14 -6.55 -11.06
CA GLY A 435 -24.51 -6.12 -11.43
C GLY A 435 -24.89 -4.71 -10.96
N THR A 436 -24.10 -4.07 -10.10
CA THR A 436 -24.36 -2.71 -9.65
C THR A 436 -23.88 -1.67 -10.67
N PRO A 437 -24.74 -0.74 -11.14
CA PRO A 437 -24.32 0.37 -11.99
C PRO A 437 -23.17 1.19 -11.38
N LEU A 438 -22.24 1.68 -12.20
CA LEU A 438 -21.04 2.42 -11.76
C LEU A 438 -21.32 3.57 -10.77
N GLY A 439 -22.47 4.24 -10.89
CA GLY A 439 -22.91 5.32 -9.99
C GLY A 439 -23.53 4.84 -8.67
N LEU A 440 -24.10 3.64 -8.63
CA LEU A 440 -24.72 3.03 -7.45
C LEU A 440 -23.68 2.25 -6.61
N ALA A 441 -22.52 1.93 -7.18
CA ALA A 441 -21.48 1.10 -6.58
C ALA A 441 -20.97 1.59 -5.20
N ASN A 442 -21.16 2.86 -4.85
CA ASN A 442 -20.79 3.39 -3.53
C ASN A 442 -21.98 3.91 -2.73
N ARG A 443 -23.21 3.66 -3.17
CA ARG A 443 -24.40 4.29 -2.61
C ARG A 443 -25.32 3.26 -1.97
N VAL A 444 -25.87 3.59 -0.81
CA VAL A 444 -26.81 2.73 -0.08
C VAL A 444 -28.08 3.47 0.25
N ASP A 445 -29.23 2.80 0.12
CA ASP A 445 -30.50 3.25 0.68
C ASP A 445 -30.65 2.69 2.11
N PRO A 446 -30.61 3.54 3.17
CA PRO A 446 -30.73 3.10 4.55
C PRO A 446 -32.06 2.40 4.89
N ASP A 447 -33.13 2.63 4.12
CA ASP A 447 -34.43 2.00 4.35
C ASP A 447 -34.49 0.56 3.81
N THR A 448 -33.51 0.16 2.98
CA THR A 448 -33.34 -1.23 2.51
C THR A 448 -32.50 -2.08 3.46
N LEU A 449 -31.88 -1.47 4.47
CA LEU A 449 -31.04 -2.17 5.44
C LEU A 449 -31.88 -2.82 6.54
N ASN A 450 -31.40 -3.94 7.07
CA ASN A 450 -31.97 -4.50 8.30
C ASN A 450 -31.69 -3.57 9.50
N GLU A 451 -32.44 -3.75 10.59
CA GLU A 451 -32.36 -2.86 11.77
C GLU A 451 -30.94 -2.78 12.37
N LEU A 452 -30.20 -3.90 12.36
CA LEU A 452 -28.84 -3.95 12.91
C LEU A 452 -27.87 -3.16 12.02
N ASP A 453 -27.85 -3.39 10.72
CA ASP A 453 -26.98 -2.68 9.78
C ASP A 453 -27.32 -1.18 9.75
N ARG A 454 -28.60 -0.82 9.80
CA ARG A 454 -29.05 0.58 9.92
C ARG A 454 -28.55 1.21 11.21
N PHE A 455 -28.62 0.50 12.33
CA PHE A 455 -28.10 0.96 13.62
C PHE A 455 -26.58 1.17 13.57
N VAL A 456 -25.84 0.17 13.10
CA VAL A 456 -24.36 0.23 13.01
C VAL A 456 -23.91 1.31 12.02
N LEU A 457 -24.63 1.53 10.92
CA LEU A 457 -24.38 2.63 9.99
C LEU A 457 -24.51 3.99 10.68
N ARG A 458 -25.58 4.18 11.45
CA ARG A 458 -25.80 5.42 12.23
C ARG A 458 -24.72 5.62 13.28
N GLU A 459 -24.34 4.57 14.01
CA GLU A 459 -23.25 4.65 15.00
C GLU A 459 -21.90 4.93 14.32
N SER A 460 -21.63 4.37 13.14
CA SER A 460 -20.43 4.65 12.36
C SER A 460 -20.33 6.13 11.98
N PHE A 461 -21.44 6.75 11.57
CA PHE A 461 -21.47 8.19 11.31
C PHE A 461 -21.33 9.05 12.58
N LYS A 462 -21.80 8.56 13.74
CA LYS A 462 -21.52 9.24 15.02
C LYS A 462 -20.04 9.19 15.37
N GLN A 463 -19.34 8.08 15.08
CA GLN A 463 -17.88 8.02 15.24
C GLN A 463 -17.17 9.00 14.30
N ALA A 464 -17.60 9.09 13.03
CA ALA A 464 -17.10 10.11 12.10
C ALA A 464 -17.32 11.54 12.63
N LYS A 465 -18.51 11.82 13.17
CA LYS A 465 -18.84 13.12 13.78
C LYS A 465 -17.96 13.42 15.00
N LYS A 466 -17.70 12.43 15.86
CA LYS A 466 -16.80 12.57 17.01
C LYS A 466 -15.38 12.89 16.55
N LEU A 467 -14.89 12.21 15.51
CA LEU A 467 -13.58 12.45 14.91
C LEU A 467 -13.47 13.86 14.30
N GLN A 468 -14.50 14.31 13.59
CA GLN A 468 -14.56 15.68 13.06
C GLN A 468 -14.67 16.75 14.15
N ASN A 469 -15.41 16.51 15.22
CA ASN A 469 -15.48 17.43 16.36
C ASN A 469 -14.11 17.63 17.01
N ARG A 470 -13.26 16.60 17.00
CA ARG A 470 -11.89 16.70 17.49
C ARG A 470 -11.07 17.73 16.71
N ILE A 471 -10.99 17.59 15.38
CA ILE A 471 -10.26 18.59 14.58
C ILE A 471 -10.91 19.97 14.63
N ARG A 472 -12.22 20.07 14.85
CA ARG A 472 -12.89 21.34 15.09
C ARG A 472 -12.33 22.04 16.34
N LEU A 473 -12.14 21.31 17.43
CA LEU A 473 -11.54 21.82 18.66
C LEU A 473 -10.05 22.12 18.49
N ASP A 474 -9.29 21.17 17.94
CA ASP A 474 -7.83 21.28 17.76
C ASP A 474 -7.46 22.52 16.92
N TYR A 475 -8.27 22.83 15.90
CA TYR A 475 -8.02 23.96 14.98
C TYR A 475 -8.93 25.18 15.21
N ARG A 476 -9.83 25.17 16.20
CA ARG A 476 -10.79 26.27 16.52
C ARG A 476 -11.66 26.68 15.31
N LEU A 477 -12.39 25.73 14.75
CA LEU A 477 -13.25 25.89 13.56
C LEU A 477 -14.74 25.86 13.86
#